data_AF-A0A645FXX0-F1
#
_entry.id   AF-A0A645FXX0-F1
#
_cell.length_a   1.000
_cell.length_b   1.000
_cell.length_c   1.000
_cell.angle_alpha   90.00
_cell.angle_beta   90.00
_cell.angle_gamma   90.00
#
_symmetry.space_group_name_H-M   'P 1'
#
loop_
_entity.id
_entity.type
_entity.pdbx_description
1 polymer ?
#
loop_
_entity_poly.entity_id
_entity_poly.type
_entity_poly.pdbx_seq_one_letter_code
_entity_poly.pdbx_strand_id
1 'polypeptide(L)'
;MIKRIAALIMALFLMASFYLYALLQEDEETKRTDQWVVAGDDGLTRAQERVISTDPAVLAGAMGLSLPLPRELSSGEVKDGQYHGYRVRQLEAVSADASVLGVRPASAAPLIRGSGLQFESTDKTLMSYPLLRAEMDGSAYYSLASEQAAFIIRLPLHLPEDETLSGFILAQP
;
A
#
# COMPACT_ATOMS: atom_id res chain seq x y z
N MET A 1 -35.41 -54.98 6.91
CA MET A 1 -34.04 -54.46 6.68
C MET A 1 -34.03 -53.10 5.99
N ILE A 2 -34.82 -52.88 4.93
CA ILE A 2 -34.91 -51.60 4.20
C ILE A 2 -35.14 -50.37 5.10
N LYS A 3 -36.06 -50.45 6.08
CA LYS A 3 -36.30 -49.35 7.03
C LYS A 3 -35.08 -48.99 7.88
N ARG A 4 -34.22 -49.97 8.20
CA ARG A 4 -32.98 -49.75 8.97
C ARG A 4 -31.89 -49.10 8.10
N ILE A 5 -31.80 -49.50 6.84
CA ILE A 5 -30.89 -48.90 5.86
C ILE A 5 -31.29 -47.46 5.56
N ALA A 6 -32.60 -47.20 5.36
CA ALA A 6 -33.11 -45.84 5.14
C ALA A 6 -32.86 -44.92 6.34
N ALA A 7 -33.05 -45.42 7.57
CA ALA A 7 -32.75 -44.65 8.78
C ALA A 7 -31.26 -44.34 8.91
N LEU A 8 -30.38 -45.28 8.54
CA LEU A 8 -28.93 -45.08 8.58
C LEU A 8 -28.46 -44.05 7.55
N ILE A 9 -29.00 -44.11 6.32
CA ILE A 9 -28.71 -43.11 5.27
C ILE A 9 -29.19 -41.72 5.71
N MET A 10 -30.38 -41.62 6.30
CA MET A 10 -30.93 -40.36 6.78
C MET A 10 -30.08 -39.75 7.91
N ALA A 11 -29.60 -40.58 8.85
CA ALA A 11 -28.69 -40.13 9.91
C ALA A 11 -27.35 -39.63 9.37
N LEU A 12 -26.81 -40.31 8.35
CA LEU A 12 -25.56 -39.91 7.67
C LEU A 12 -25.73 -38.56 6.95
N PHE A 13 -26.86 -38.38 6.26
CA PHE A 13 -27.18 -37.10 5.60
C PHE A 13 -27.31 -35.96 6.61
N LEU A 14 -27.95 -36.22 7.76
CA LEU A 14 -28.13 -35.24 8.81
C LEU A 14 -26.77 -34.82 9.39
N MET A 15 -25.91 -35.79 9.74
CA MET A 15 -24.55 -35.50 10.21
C MET A 15 -23.74 -34.70 9.19
N ALA A 16 -23.76 -35.11 7.92
CA ALA A 16 -23.05 -34.41 6.85
C ALA A 16 -23.54 -32.97 6.68
N SER A 17 -24.84 -32.74 6.81
CA SER A 17 -25.43 -31.40 6.73
C SER A 17 -24.99 -30.52 7.90
N PHE A 18 -24.95 -31.06 9.13
CA PHE A 18 -24.40 -30.35 10.29
C PHE A 18 -22.91 -30.05 10.14
N TYR A 19 -22.14 -30.98 9.56
CA TYR A 19 -20.72 -30.80 9.32
C TYR A 19 -20.45 -29.72 8.27
N LEU A 20 -21.21 -29.73 7.17
CA LEU A 20 -21.16 -28.69 6.14
C LEU A 20 -21.57 -27.33 6.69
N TYR A 21 -22.61 -27.29 7.52
CA TYR A 21 -23.03 -26.06 8.19
C TYR A 21 -21.93 -25.52 9.12
N ALA A 22 -21.33 -26.37 9.96
CA ALA A 22 -20.23 -25.97 10.83
C ALA A 22 -18.99 -25.50 10.05
N LEU A 23 -18.66 -26.16 8.93
CA LEU A 23 -17.55 -25.76 8.06
C LEU A 23 -17.82 -24.41 7.37
N LEU A 24 -19.06 -24.15 6.98
CA LEU A 24 -19.46 -22.85 6.41
C LEU A 24 -19.58 -21.76 7.47
N GLN A 25 -19.76 -22.13 8.74
CA GLN A 25 -19.85 -21.23 9.89
C GLN A 25 -18.50 -21.07 10.62
N GLU A 26 -17.39 -21.61 10.10
CA GLU A 26 -16.04 -21.19 10.52
C GLU A 26 -15.84 -19.74 10.09
N ASP A 27 -16.43 -18.84 10.87
CA ASP A 27 -16.23 -17.40 10.80
C ASP A 27 -14.77 -17.10 11.14
N GLU A 28 -14.14 -16.30 10.29
CA GLU A 28 -12.76 -15.81 10.44
C GLU A 28 -12.50 -15.11 11.79
N GLU A 29 -13.54 -14.81 12.57
CA GLU A 29 -13.47 -14.20 13.90
C GLU A 29 -12.74 -15.05 14.95
N THR A 30 -12.78 -16.39 14.88
CA THR A 30 -12.13 -17.25 15.90
C THR A 30 -10.65 -17.50 15.68
N LYS A 31 -10.11 -17.20 14.49
CA LYS A 31 -8.65 -17.19 14.25
C LYS A 31 -7.93 -15.97 14.85
N ARG A 32 -8.67 -15.02 15.41
CA ARG A 32 -8.15 -13.73 15.87
C ARG A 32 -7.58 -13.74 17.30
N THR A 33 -7.75 -14.83 18.04
CA THR A 33 -7.40 -14.87 19.48
C THR A 33 -5.92 -15.00 19.80
N ASP A 34 -5.05 -15.30 18.83
CA ASP A 34 -3.61 -15.50 19.08
C ASP A 34 -2.70 -14.41 18.48
N GLN A 35 -3.26 -13.34 17.91
CA GLN A 35 -2.44 -12.22 17.43
C GLN A 35 -2.30 -11.14 18.49
N TRP A 36 -1.37 -11.34 19.43
CA TRP A 36 -0.78 -10.23 20.18
C TRP A 36 0.08 -9.39 19.22
N VAL A 37 -0.58 -8.60 18.37
CA VAL A 37 0.08 -7.51 17.65
C VAL A 37 0.21 -6.38 18.65
N VAL A 38 1.44 -6.06 19.04
CA VAL A 38 1.74 -4.76 19.64
C VAL A 38 1.36 -3.74 18.58
N ALA A 39 0.19 -3.13 18.73
CA ALA A 39 -0.23 -2.01 17.92
C ALA A 39 0.79 -0.90 18.18
N GLY A 40 1.81 -0.84 17.32
CA GLY A 40 2.50 0.42 17.08
C GLY A 40 1.42 1.44 16.77
N ASP A 41 1.54 2.63 17.33
CA ASP A 41 0.59 3.72 17.18
C ASP A 41 0.55 4.16 15.71
N ASP A 42 -0.13 3.37 14.88
CA ASP A 42 -0.33 3.65 13.47
C ASP A 42 -1.44 4.69 13.42
N GLY A 43 -1.03 5.95 13.29
CA GLY A 43 -1.91 7.14 13.19
C GLY A 43 -2.95 7.09 12.07
N LEU A 44 -3.03 5.98 11.32
CA LEU A 44 -4.04 5.65 10.33
C LEU A 44 -5.36 5.15 10.92
N THR A 45 -5.45 5.00 12.24
CA THR A 45 -6.68 4.55 12.89
C THR A 45 -7.77 5.65 12.87
N ARG A 46 -7.38 6.93 12.84
CA ARG A 46 -8.31 8.07 12.81
C ARG A 46 -8.42 8.68 11.42
N ALA A 47 -9.62 9.18 11.12
CA ALA A 47 -9.87 9.96 9.91
C ALA A 47 -9.02 11.23 9.98
N GLN A 48 -8.32 11.54 8.91
CA GLN A 48 -7.59 12.81 8.79
C GLN A 48 -8.18 13.61 7.63
N GLU A 49 -8.14 14.93 7.75
CA GLU A 49 -8.60 15.80 6.69
C GLU A 49 -7.63 15.77 5.51
N ARG A 50 -8.15 15.99 4.32
CA ARG A 50 -7.33 16.17 3.13
C ARG A 50 -6.45 17.41 3.31
N VAL A 51 -5.14 17.22 3.15
CA VAL A 51 -4.15 18.31 3.18
C VAL A 51 -3.67 18.58 1.75
N ILE A 52 -3.70 19.83 1.33
CA ILE A 52 -3.13 20.29 0.06
C ILE A 52 -2.08 21.33 0.39
N SER A 53 -0.84 21.10 -0.03
CA SER A 53 0.28 22.00 0.26
C SER A 53 1.41 21.80 -0.74
N THR A 54 2.16 22.87 -1.00
CA THR A 54 3.45 22.80 -1.69
C THR A 54 4.62 22.74 -0.71
N ASP A 55 4.37 22.88 0.59
CA ASP A 55 5.38 22.74 1.64
C ASP A 55 5.64 21.25 1.95
N PRO A 56 6.86 20.74 1.67
CA PRO A 56 7.22 19.34 1.92
C PRO A 56 7.04 18.91 3.38
N ALA A 57 7.27 19.80 4.35
CA ALA A 57 7.14 19.48 5.77
C ALA A 57 5.68 19.24 6.16
N VAL A 58 4.76 20.04 5.63
CA VAL A 58 3.32 19.88 5.84
C VAL A 58 2.82 18.54 5.27
N LEU A 59 3.31 18.15 4.10
CA LEU A 59 2.97 16.87 3.47
C LEU A 59 3.54 15.68 4.27
N ALA A 60 4.78 15.79 4.76
CA ALA A 60 5.41 14.77 5.59
C ALA A 60 4.69 14.58 6.93
N GLY A 61 4.30 15.69 7.57
CA GLY A 61 3.49 15.69 8.79
C GLY A 61 2.13 15.02 8.57
N ALA A 62 1.45 15.32 7.45
CA ALA A 62 0.17 14.71 7.10
C ALA A 62 0.27 13.20 6.80
N MET A 63 1.37 12.74 6.19
CA MET A 63 1.66 11.32 6.01
C MET A 63 2.15 10.64 7.32
N GLY A 64 2.69 11.43 8.25
CA GLY A 64 3.27 10.99 9.52
C GLY A 64 4.58 10.21 9.37
N LEU A 65 5.35 10.48 8.31
CA LEU A 65 6.63 9.83 8.01
C LEU A 65 7.47 10.66 7.03
N SER A 66 8.76 10.34 6.92
CA SER A 66 9.65 11.03 5.99
C SER A 66 9.33 10.69 4.53
N LEU A 67 9.32 11.69 3.65
CA LEU A 67 8.92 11.54 2.25
C LEU A 67 10.07 11.85 1.28
N PRO A 68 10.23 11.06 0.20
CA PRO A 68 11.12 11.39 -0.90
C PRO A 68 10.39 12.36 -1.84
N LEU A 69 10.52 13.67 -1.62
CA LEU A 69 9.85 14.69 -2.41
C LEU A 69 10.84 15.46 -3.30
N PRO A 70 10.45 15.90 -4.51
CA PRO A 70 11.21 16.88 -5.27
C PRO A 70 11.41 18.18 -4.48
N ARG A 71 12.54 18.87 -4.69
CA ARG A 71 12.83 20.17 -4.03
C ARG A 71 11.76 21.23 -4.27
N GLU A 72 11.27 21.32 -5.50
CA GLU A 72 10.31 22.34 -5.92
C GLU A 72 8.98 21.69 -6.29
N LEU A 73 8.01 21.76 -5.38
CA LEU A 73 6.68 21.23 -5.61
C LEU A 73 5.77 22.27 -6.27
N SER A 74 5.17 21.87 -7.39
CA SER A 74 4.07 22.63 -8.01
C SER A 74 2.74 22.34 -7.32
N SER A 75 2.56 21.11 -6.82
CA SER A 75 1.35 20.66 -6.13
C SER A 75 1.69 19.48 -5.22
N GLY A 76 0.97 19.36 -4.11
CA GLY A 76 1.03 18.21 -3.20
C GLY A 76 -0.31 18.01 -2.51
N GLU A 77 -0.79 16.77 -2.50
CA GLU A 77 -2.03 16.36 -1.86
C GLU A 77 -1.82 15.11 -1.01
N VAL A 78 -2.41 15.13 0.17
CA VAL A 78 -2.50 14.01 1.11
C VAL A 78 -3.98 13.87 1.49
N LYS A 79 -4.73 12.96 0.85
CA LYS A 79 -6.21 12.75 1.03
C LYS A 79 -6.67 11.84 2.17
N ASP A 80 -7.34 10.70 1.98
CA ASP A 80 -7.63 9.56 2.90
C ASP A 80 -8.22 8.48 2.00
N GLY A 81 -7.92 7.20 2.25
CA GLY A 81 -8.31 6.11 1.35
C GLY A 81 -8.61 4.81 2.09
N GLN A 82 -8.99 3.78 1.32
CA GLN A 82 -9.19 2.42 1.84
C GLN A 82 -8.58 1.38 0.91
N TYR A 83 -8.08 0.29 1.50
CA TYR A 83 -7.56 -0.89 0.79
C TYR A 83 -7.85 -2.16 1.58
N HIS A 84 -8.55 -3.12 0.98
CA HIS A 84 -8.97 -4.38 1.62
C HIS A 84 -9.56 -4.21 3.04
N GLY A 85 -10.37 -3.17 3.25
CA GLY A 85 -11.01 -2.86 4.54
C GLY A 85 -10.15 -2.08 5.53
N TYR A 86 -8.89 -1.79 5.22
CA TYR A 86 -7.99 -0.97 6.06
C TYR A 86 -7.94 0.47 5.55
N ARG A 87 -7.75 1.42 6.46
CA ARG A 87 -7.50 2.82 6.11
C ARG A 87 -6.09 2.98 5.55
N VAL A 88 -5.97 3.81 4.53
CA VAL A 88 -4.69 4.15 3.92
C VAL A 88 -4.54 5.64 3.76
N ARG A 89 -3.28 6.08 3.78
CA ARG A 89 -2.88 7.46 3.64
C ARG A 89 -2.06 7.58 2.36
N GLN A 90 -2.64 8.22 1.36
CA GLN A 90 -2.08 8.43 0.03
C GLN A 90 -1.48 9.82 -0.13
N LEU A 91 -0.34 9.89 -0.80
CA LEU A 91 0.34 11.11 -1.23
C LEU A 91 0.32 11.17 -2.75
N GLU A 92 0.09 12.36 -3.27
CA GLU A 92 0.33 12.72 -4.67
C GLU A 92 1.07 14.05 -4.69
N ALA A 93 2.31 14.06 -5.17
CA ALA A 93 3.14 15.26 -5.25
C ALA A 93 3.70 15.41 -6.66
N VAL A 94 3.68 16.64 -7.18
CA VAL A 94 4.06 16.94 -8.57
C VAL A 94 4.99 18.14 -8.59
N SER A 95 6.04 18.03 -9.39
CA SER A 95 6.98 19.09 -9.76
C SER A 95 7.01 19.24 -11.28
N ALA A 96 7.82 20.16 -11.80
CA ALA A 96 7.99 20.32 -13.25
C ALA A 96 8.47 19.04 -13.95
N ASP A 97 9.38 18.30 -13.29
CA ASP A 97 10.14 17.20 -13.91
C ASP A 97 9.97 15.85 -13.21
N ALA A 98 9.09 15.77 -12.19
CA ALA A 98 8.86 14.54 -11.45
C ALA A 98 7.49 14.53 -10.78
N SER A 99 6.92 13.33 -10.63
CA SER A 99 5.76 13.11 -9.77
C SER A 99 6.02 11.95 -8.81
N VAL A 100 5.52 12.06 -7.58
CA VAL A 100 5.64 11.06 -6.52
C VAL A 100 4.24 10.67 -6.07
N LEU A 101 3.96 9.37 -6.15
CA LEU A 101 2.82 8.75 -5.50
C LEU A 101 3.33 8.01 -4.26
N GLY A 102 2.64 8.17 -3.15
CA GLY A 102 2.97 7.47 -1.89
C GLY A 102 1.75 6.84 -1.27
N VAL A 103 1.94 5.76 -0.53
CA VAL A 103 0.89 5.13 0.26
C VAL A 103 1.43 4.55 1.56
N ARG A 104 0.70 4.76 2.65
CA ARG A 104 0.90 4.19 3.98
C ARG A 104 -0.39 3.45 4.39
N PRO A 105 -0.34 2.19 4.87
CA PRO A 105 0.85 1.37 5.07
C PRO A 105 1.43 0.83 3.75
N ALA A 106 2.66 0.32 3.78
CA ALA A 106 3.34 -0.27 2.62
C ALA A 106 2.59 -1.46 1.99
N SER A 107 1.77 -2.18 2.76
CA SER A 107 0.92 -3.27 2.27
C SER A 107 -0.10 -2.81 1.22
N ALA A 108 -0.41 -1.52 1.18
CA ALA A 108 -1.28 -0.91 0.17
C ALA A 108 -0.54 -0.43 -1.10
N ALA A 109 0.75 -0.80 -1.27
CA ALA A 109 1.52 -0.52 -2.48
C ALA A 109 0.82 -0.84 -3.83
N PRO A 110 -0.02 -1.89 -3.95
CA PRO A 110 -0.74 -2.16 -5.20
C PRO A 110 -1.65 -1.00 -5.66
N LEU A 111 -2.08 -0.10 -4.76
CA LEU A 111 -2.88 1.07 -5.13
C LEU A 111 -2.13 2.08 -5.99
N ILE A 112 -0.80 2.15 -5.88
CA ILE A 112 0.02 3.17 -6.57
C ILE A 112 0.91 2.58 -7.67
N ARG A 113 1.07 1.26 -7.73
CA ARG A 113 2.06 0.58 -8.59
C ARG A 113 1.78 0.72 -10.10
N GLY A 114 0.57 1.12 -10.50
CA GLY A 114 0.16 1.25 -11.90
C GLY A 114 0.02 -0.11 -12.61
N SER A 115 -0.95 -0.24 -13.52
CA SER A 115 -1.15 -1.48 -14.28
C SER A 115 -0.12 -1.63 -15.39
N GLY A 116 0.48 -2.82 -15.53
CA GLY A 116 1.37 -3.15 -16.64
C GLY A 116 2.84 -2.77 -16.46
N LEU A 117 3.21 -2.11 -15.35
CA LEU A 117 4.60 -1.82 -15.03
C LEU A 117 5.33 -3.09 -14.56
N GLN A 118 6.43 -3.42 -15.22
CA GLN A 118 7.31 -4.53 -14.86
C GLN A 118 8.57 -3.94 -14.24
N PHE A 119 8.74 -4.18 -12.94
CA PHE A 119 9.84 -3.62 -12.16
C PHE A 119 11.03 -4.58 -12.13
N GLU A 120 12.20 -4.05 -12.47
CA GLU A 120 13.48 -4.71 -12.42
C GLU A 120 14.35 -4.14 -11.29
N SER A 121 15.27 -4.94 -10.77
CA SER A 121 16.21 -4.49 -9.75
C SER A 121 17.19 -3.47 -10.33
N THR A 122 17.54 -2.46 -9.53
CA THR A 122 18.66 -1.56 -9.82
C THR A 122 19.71 -1.64 -8.72
N ASP A 123 20.86 -1.03 -8.96
CA ASP A 123 21.92 -0.77 -7.97
C ASP A 123 21.71 0.56 -7.22
N LYS A 124 20.64 1.30 -7.54
CA LYS A 124 20.31 2.60 -6.94
C LYS A 124 19.52 2.43 -5.65
N THR A 125 19.72 3.38 -4.73
CA THR A 125 18.98 3.46 -3.48
C THR A 125 18.49 4.88 -3.24
N LEU A 126 17.38 5.02 -2.52
CA LEU A 126 16.85 6.30 -2.05
C LEU A 126 16.37 6.14 -0.61
N MET A 127 16.67 7.09 0.27
CA MET A 127 16.38 6.98 1.71
C MET A 127 16.91 5.66 2.34
N SER A 128 18.02 5.12 1.82
CA SER A 128 18.59 3.83 2.22
C SER A 128 17.76 2.58 1.87
N TYR A 129 16.75 2.70 1.00
CA TYR A 129 16.00 1.56 0.47
C TYR A 129 16.31 1.35 -1.02
N PRO A 130 16.30 0.08 -1.50
CA PRO A 130 16.57 -0.23 -2.89
C PRO A 130 15.47 0.30 -3.81
N LEU A 131 15.88 0.77 -4.98
CA LEU A 131 14.97 1.18 -6.04
C LEU A 131 14.77 0.05 -7.05
N LEU A 132 13.52 -0.20 -7.39
CA LEU A 132 13.17 -0.97 -8.58
C LEU A 132 12.80 -0.02 -9.71
N ARG A 133 13.17 -0.33 -10.95
CA ARG A 133 12.91 0.51 -12.11
C ARG A 133 12.01 -0.19 -13.10
N ALA A 134 11.06 0.56 -13.66
CA ALA A 134 10.23 0.15 -14.79
C ALA A 134 10.21 1.30 -15.80
N GLU A 135 9.93 1.00 -17.06
CA GLU A 135 9.74 2.01 -18.10
C GLU A 135 8.41 1.79 -18.79
N MET A 136 7.69 2.88 -19.04
CA MET A 136 6.44 2.87 -19.80
C MET A 136 6.16 4.26 -20.35
N ASP A 137 5.68 4.35 -21.59
CA ASP A 137 5.21 5.59 -22.22
C ASP A 137 6.18 6.77 -22.11
N GLY A 138 7.47 6.53 -22.35
CA GLY A 138 8.49 7.59 -22.31
C GLY A 138 8.75 8.16 -20.90
N SER A 139 8.32 7.45 -19.84
CA SER A 139 8.66 7.75 -18.45
C SER A 139 9.38 6.56 -17.78
N ALA A 140 10.35 6.87 -16.93
CA ALA A 140 10.94 5.94 -15.98
C ALA A 140 10.16 5.99 -14.67
N TYR A 141 9.86 4.82 -14.10
CA TYR A 141 9.16 4.65 -12.84
C TYR A 141 10.08 3.96 -11.86
N TYR A 142 10.29 4.57 -10.69
CA TYR A 142 11.07 4.00 -9.61
C TYR A 142 10.14 3.65 -8.45
N SER A 143 10.16 2.38 -8.05
CA SER A 143 9.43 1.90 -6.89
C SER A 143 10.38 1.80 -5.69
N LEU A 144 9.92 2.33 -4.56
CA LEU A 144 10.56 2.27 -3.26
C LEU A 144 9.56 1.68 -2.26
N ALA A 145 9.98 0.74 -1.42
CA ALA A 145 9.16 0.26 -0.32
C ALA A 145 9.99 0.25 0.97
N SER A 146 9.43 0.88 2.00
CA SER A 146 9.91 0.82 3.38
C SER A 146 8.97 -0.07 4.20
N GLU A 147 9.27 -0.25 5.49
CA GLU A 147 8.38 -0.97 6.40
C GLU A 147 7.04 -0.26 6.60
N GLN A 148 7.02 1.07 6.49
CA GLN A 148 5.84 1.89 6.81
C GLN A 148 5.06 2.34 5.57
N ALA A 149 5.74 2.60 4.46
CA ALA A 149 5.13 3.16 3.25
C ALA A 149 5.79 2.66 1.97
N ALA A 150 5.05 2.76 0.86
CA ALA A 150 5.55 2.53 -0.49
C ALA A 150 5.40 3.79 -1.33
N PHE A 151 6.31 3.98 -2.29
CA PHE A 151 6.35 5.13 -3.18
C PHE A 151 6.64 4.72 -4.60
N ILE A 152 6.04 5.44 -5.55
CA ILE A 152 6.37 5.41 -6.98
C ILE A 152 6.80 6.80 -7.39
N ILE A 153 8.01 6.91 -7.91
CA ILE A 153 8.56 8.15 -8.48
C ILE A 153 8.53 8.00 -9.99
N ARG A 154 7.89 8.92 -10.68
CA ARG A 154 7.86 8.97 -12.14
C ARG A 154 8.72 10.13 -12.61
N LEU A 155 9.64 9.84 -13.52
CA LEU A 155 10.55 10.79 -14.16
C LEU A 155 10.39 10.67 -15.69
N PRO A 156 10.43 11.78 -16.43
CA PRO A 156 10.44 11.71 -17.89
C PRO A 156 11.80 11.22 -18.40
N LEU A 157 11.80 10.31 -19.37
CA LEU A 157 13.04 9.69 -19.91
C LEU A 157 13.97 10.67 -20.65
N HIS A 158 13.52 11.90 -20.95
CA HIS A 158 14.32 12.90 -21.64
C HIS A 158 15.33 13.63 -20.75
N LEU A 159 15.33 13.37 -19.44
CA LEU A 159 16.29 13.95 -18.49
C LEU A 159 17.30 12.90 -18.03
N PRO A 160 18.56 13.29 -17.75
CA PRO A 160 19.54 12.40 -17.14
C PRO A 160 19.03 11.89 -15.77
N GLU A 161 19.03 10.57 -15.58
CA GLU A 161 18.51 9.95 -14.35
C GLU A 161 19.25 10.36 -13.08
N ASP A 162 20.56 10.57 -13.18
CA ASP A 162 21.41 10.85 -12.03
C ASP A 162 21.23 12.29 -11.53
N GLU A 163 20.88 13.23 -12.40
CA GLU A 163 20.52 14.60 -12.00
C GLU A 163 19.12 14.64 -11.37
N THR A 164 18.17 13.87 -11.89
CA THR A 164 16.78 13.90 -11.45
C THR A 164 16.56 13.22 -10.10
N LEU A 165 17.21 12.08 -9.82
CA LEU A 165 17.15 11.43 -8.49
C LEU A 165 17.90 12.24 -7.42
N SER A 166 18.95 12.97 -7.79
CA SER A 166 19.68 13.89 -6.89
C SER A 166 18.87 15.13 -6.49
N GLY A 167 17.81 15.45 -7.24
CA GLY A 167 16.89 16.55 -6.96
C GLY A 167 15.86 16.28 -5.86
N PHE A 168 15.87 15.09 -5.26
CA PHE A 168 14.96 14.72 -4.18
C PHE A 168 15.51 15.12 -2.81
N ILE A 169 14.62 15.59 -1.95
CA ILE A 169 14.87 15.88 -0.54
C ILE A 169 14.10 14.91 0.33
N LEU A 170 14.68 14.65 1.50
CA LEU A 170 14.03 13.96 2.60
C LEU A 170 13.22 14.99 3.41
N ALA A 171 11.92 15.08 3.13
CA ALA A 171 11.01 15.86 3.97
C ALA A 171 10.73 15.08 5.25
N GLN A 172 10.83 15.73 6.41
CA GLN A 172 10.60 15.12 7.73
C GLN A 172 9.28 15.66 8.32
N PRO A 173 8.53 14.84 9.06
CA PRO A 173 7.27 15.24 9.70
C PRO A 173 7.46 16.26 10.83
#